data_AF-A0AAW0ZI99-F1
#
_entry.id   AF-A0AAW0ZI99-F1
#
_cell.length_a   1.000
_cell.length_b   1.000
_cell.length_c   1.000
_cell.angle_alpha   90.00
_cell.angle_beta   90.00
_cell.angle_gamma   90.00
#
_symmetry.space_group_name_H-M   'P 1'
#
loop_
_entity.id
_entity.type
_entity.pdbx_description
1 polymer ?
#
loop_
_entity_poly.entity_id
_entity_poly.type
_entity_poly.pdbx_seq_one_letter_code
_entity_poly.pdbx_strand_id
1 'polypeptide(L)'
;MNGFAEGATFESIVRYVLKNMKITGARAGYLVMEVLKAGVALGRIKKTPRGTYILVRDRSGPIAHNIKEPRFSDDSDCDVSSEESS
;
A
#
# COMPACT_ATOMS: atom_id res chain seq x y z
N MET A 1 0.11 16.68 -16.38
CA MET A 1 -0.28 15.46 -17.10
C MET A 1 -1.60 14.96 -16.52
N ASN A 2 -2.74 15.37 -17.08
CA ASN A 2 -4.04 14.85 -16.66
C ASN A 2 -4.29 13.54 -17.40
N GLY A 3 -3.55 12.50 -16.98
CA GLY A 3 -3.75 11.14 -17.48
C GLY A 3 -5.10 10.64 -16.98
N PHE A 4 -6.13 10.75 -17.82
CA PHE A 4 -7.35 9.98 -17.64
C PHE A 4 -6.95 8.51 -17.68
N ALA A 5 -6.64 7.92 -16.53
CA ALA A 5 -6.44 6.48 -16.42
C ALA A 5 -7.75 5.83 -16.81
N GLU A 6 -7.82 5.32 -18.03
CA GLU A 6 -8.96 4.57 -18.53
C GLU A 6 -9.07 3.30 -17.69
N GLY A 7 -9.98 3.32 -16.71
CA GLY A 7 -10.23 2.17 -15.84
C GLY A 7 -10.72 0.96 -16.64
N ALA A 8 -10.68 -0.22 -16.03
CA ALA A 8 -11.14 -1.45 -16.67
C ALA A 8 -12.68 -1.58 -16.57
N THR A 9 -13.35 -2.06 -17.61
CA THR A 9 -14.77 -2.40 -17.54
C THR A 9 -14.97 -3.73 -16.81
N PHE A 10 -16.17 -3.97 -16.28
CA PHE A 10 -16.50 -5.27 -15.69
C PHE A 10 -16.25 -6.43 -16.68
N GLU A 11 -16.69 -6.26 -17.93
CA GLU A 11 -16.54 -7.28 -18.97
C GLU A 11 -15.06 -7.57 -19.28
N SER A 12 -14.20 -6.55 -19.35
CA SER A 12 -12.78 -6.77 -19.62
C SER A 12 -12.08 -7.52 -18.48
N ILE A 13 -12.47 -7.25 -17.23
CA ILE A 13 -11.98 -7.97 -16.05
C ILE A 13 -12.45 -9.43 -16.08
N VAL A 14 -13.73 -9.68 -16.37
CA VAL A 14 -14.27 -11.04 -16.49
C VAL A 14 -13.55 -11.81 -17.60
N ARG A 15 -13.34 -11.19 -18.76
CA ARG A 15 -12.60 -11.79 -19.88
C ARG A 15 -11.16 -12.12 -19.50
N TYR A 16 -10.50 -11.24 -18.75
CA TYR A 16 -9.16 -11.51 -18.21
C TYR A 16 -9.17 -12.70 -17.26
N VAL A 17 -10.13 -12.79 -16.34
CA VAL A 17 -10.25 -13.92 -15.42
C VAL A 17 -10.45 -15.23 -16.17
N LEU A 18 -11.35 -15.27 -17.16
CA LEU A 18 -11.58 -16.48 -17.98
C LEU A 18 -10.36 -16.90 -18.77
N LYS A 19 -9.56 -15.94 -19.26
CA LYS A 19 -8.31 -16.24 -19.97
C LYS A 19 -7.28 -16.92 -19.06
N ASN A 20 -7.28 -16.62 -17.76
CA ASN A 20 -6.24 -17.06 -16.82
C ASN A 20 -6.70 -18.15 -15.85
N MET A 21 -8.00 -18.44 -15.79
CA MET A 21 -8.59 -19.40 -14.84
C MET A 21 -9.51 -20.38 -15.55
N LYS A 22 -9.45 -21.66 -15.14
CA LYS A 22 -10.32 -22.72 -15.67
C LYS A 22 -11.68 -22.72 -14.96
N ILE A 23 -12.47 -21.67 -15.16
CA ILE A 23 -13.82 -21.52 -14.58
C ILE A 23 -14.84 -21.07 -15.62
N THR A 24 -16.13 -21.24 -15.31
CA THR A 24 -17.22 -20.82 -16.22
C THR A 24 -17.44 -19.31 -16.21
N GLY A 25 -18.01 -18.78 -17.30
CA GLY A 25 -18.38 -17.36 -17.41
C GLY A 25 -19.25 -16.84 -16.27
N ALA A 26 -20.29 -17.60 -15.91
CA ALA A 26 -21.17 -17.26 -14.79
C ALA A 26 -20.41 -17.20 -13.44
N ARG A 27 -19.53 -18.18 -13.19
CA ARG A 27 -18.69 -18.20 -11.98
C ARG A 27 -17.72 -17.03 -11.95
N ALA A 28 -17.07 -16.72 -13.07
CA ALA A 28 -16.16 -15.59 -13.18
C ALA A 28 -16.89 -14.26 -12.93
N GLY A 29 -18.07 -14.05 -13.55
CA GLY A 29 -18.88 -12.86 -13.35
C GLY A 29 -19.28 -12.66 -11.89
N TYR A 30 -19.75 -13.71 -11.23
CA TYR A 30 -20.07 -13.67 -9.80
C TYR A 30 -18.87 -13.28 -8.94
N LEU A 31 -17.74 -13.98 -9.11
CA LEU A 31 -16.54 -13.75 -8.30
C LEU A 31 -15.95 -12.35 -8.53
N VAL A 32 -15.89 -11.89 -9.77
CA VAL A 32 -15.42 -10.53 -10.10
C VAL A 32 -16.31 -9.50 -9.42
N MET A 33 -17.64 -9.67 -9.45
CA MET A 33 -18.56 -8.74 -8.80
C MET A 33 -18.33 -8.67 -7.28
N GLU A 34 -18.18 -9.81 -6.61
CA GLU A 34 -17.94 -9.86 -5.17
C GLU A 34 -16.59 -9.21 -4.79
N VAL A 35 -15.54 -9.48 -5.56
CA VAL A 35 -14.22 -8.85 -5.34
C VAL A 35 -14.26 -7.35 -5.57
N LEU A 36 -14.98 -6.87 -6.61
CA LEU A 36 -15.11 -5.44 -6.87
C LEU A 36 -15.90 -4.73 -5.77
N LYS A 37 -17.00 -5.32 -5.28
CA LYS A 37 -17.75 -4.79 -4.13
C LYS A 37 -16.86 -4.67 -2.90
N ALA A 38 -16.15 -5.75 -2.55
CA ALA A 38 -15.23 -5.76 -1.43
C ALA A 38 -14.11 -4.73 -1.59
N GLY A 39 -13.50 -4.65 -2.76
CA GLY A 39 -12.45 -3.67 -3.06
C GLY A 39 -12.92 -2.22 -2.96
N VAL A 40 -14.17 -1.93 -3.36
CA VAL A 40 -14.79 -0.62 -3.19
C VAL A 40 -15.06 -0.32 -1.72
N ALA A 41 -15.63 -1.26 -0.97
CA ALA A 41 -15.88 -1.11 0.47
C ALA A 41 -14.59 -0.87 1.26
N LEU A 42 -13.49 -1.51 0.86
CA LEU A 42 -12.16 -1.35 1.45
C LEU A 42 -11.40 -0.10 0.96
N GLY A 43 -11.96 0.68 0.04
CA GLY A 43 -11.30 1.86 -0.53
C GLY A 43 -10.09 1.55 -1.42
N ARG A 44 -9.87 0.29 -1.80
CA ARG A 44 -8.76 -0.14 -2.68
C ARG A 44 -9.10 -0.02 -4.15
N ILE A 45 -10.39 -0.02 -4.48
CA ILE A 45 -10.92 0.11 -5.84
C ILE A 45 -11.89 1.28 -5.88
N LYS A 46 -11.80 2.09 -6.93
CA LYS A 46 -12.77 3.15 -7.21
C LYS A 46 -13.55 2.81 -8.47
N LYS A 47 -14.88 2.81 -8.38
CA LYS A 47 -15.77 2.78 -9.55
C LYS A 47 -15.92 4.20 -10.09
N THR A 48 -15.70 4.40 -11.38
CA THR A 48 -15.83 5.69 -12.06
C THR A 48 -17.28 5.93 -12.49
N PRO A 49 -17.68 7.19 -12.76
CA PRO A 49 -18.99 7.50 -13.34
C PRO A 49 -19.23 6.83 -14.71
N ARG A 50 -18.15 6.48 -15.44
CA ARG A 50 -18.21 5.77 -16.72
C ARG A 50 -18.41 4.26 -16.57
N GLY A 51 -18.59 3.76 -15.35
CA GLY A 51 -18.79 2.33 -15.06
C GLY A 51 -17.51 1.49 -15.10
N THR A 52 -16.34 2.12 -15.12
CA THR A 52 -15.04 1.42 -15.07
C THR A 52 -14.48 1.37 -13.65
N TYR A 53 -13.52 0.50 -13.41
CA TYR A 53 -12.87 0.25 -12.12
C TYR A 53 -11.39 0.61 -12.19
N ILE A 54 -10.91 1.34 -11.19
CA ILE A 54 -9.51 1.79 -11.08
C ILE A 54 -8.98 1.39 -9.71
N LEU A 55 -7.73 0.93 -9.64
CA LEU A 55 -7.03 0.71 -8.38
C LEU A 55 -6.67 2.04 -7.73
N VAL A 56 -6.98 2.19 -6.45
CA VAL A 56 -6.49 3.31 -5.66
C VAL A 56 -5.02 3.01 -5.34
N ARG A 57 -4.10 3.82 -5.86
CA ARG A 57 -2.70 3.72 -5.46
C ARG A 57 -2.58 4.25 -4.04
N ASP A 58 -2.09 3.42 -3.12
CA ASP A 58 -1.57 3.92 -1.86
C ASP A 58 -0.46 4.90 -2.21
N ARG A 59 -0.66 6.18 -1.89
CA ARG A 59 0.48 7.10 -1.79
C ARG A 59 1.28 6.59 -0.61
N SER A 60 2.22 5.69 -0.84
CA SER A 60 3.37 5.58 0.04
C SER A 60 3.99 6.98 0.04
N GLY A 61 3.68 7.77 1.07
CA GLY A 61 4.31 9.07 1.25
C GLY A 61 5.83 8.86 1.24
N PRO A 62 6.62 9.85 0.79
CA PRO A 62 8.06 9.75 0.94
C PRO A 62 8.34 9.50 2.43
N ILE A 63 9.00 8.38 2.72
CA ILE A 63 9.45 8.06 4.06
C ILE A 63 10.46 9.16 4.44
N ALA A 64 9.98 10.21 5.10
CA ALA A 64 10.78 11.33 5.58
C ALA A 64 11.43 11.00 6.92
N HIS A 65 11.95 9.78 7.08
CA HIS A 65 12.80 9.47 8.22
C HIS A 65 14.21 9.96 7.89
N ASN A 66 14.49 11.21 8.26
CA ASN A 66 15.87 11.68 8.37
C ASN A 66 16.53 10.89 9.51
N ILE A 67 17.30 9.86 9.14
CA ILE A 67 18.21 9.18 10.06
C ILE A 67 19.21 10.24 10.52
N LYS A 68 19.07 10.70 11.76
CA LYS A 68 20.02 11.62 12.38
C LYS A 68 21.12 10.76 13.02
N GLU A 69 22.38 11.02 12.67
CA GLU A 69 23.53 10.30 13.24
C GLU A 69 23.52 10.39 14.78
N PRO A 70 23.91 9.32 15.51
CA PRO A 70 24.00 9.38 16.96
C PRO A 70 25.09 10.37 17.36
N ARG A 71 24.73 11.36 18.19
CA ARG A 71 25.73 12.17 18.90
C ARG A 71 26.18 11.39 20.12
N PHE A 72 27.41 10.87 20.07
CA PHE A 72 28.11 10.39 21.24
C PHE A 72 28.73 11.62 21.92
N SER A 73 28.05 12.12 22.95
CA SER A 73 28.65 13.10 23.87
C SER A 73 29.53 12.32 24.85
N ASP A 74 30.83 12.52 24.72
CA ASP A 74 31.87 11.98 25.60
C ASP A 74 32.10 12.97 26.74
N ASP A 75 31.21 12.99 27.73
CA ASP A 75 31.38 13.80 28.96
C ASP A 75 31.00 12.92 30.16
N SER A 76 31.92 12.05 30.58
CA SER A 76 31.84 11.36 31.87
C SER A 76 33.17 11.49 32.60
N ASP A 77 33.46 12.69 33.08
CA ASP A 77 34.52 12.95 34.06
C ASP A 77 34.13 12.31 35.39
N CYS A 78 34.71 11.14 35.67
CA CYS A 78 34.65 10.49 36.98
C CYS A 78 35.91 10.88 37.77
N ASP A 79 35.81 11.95 38.55
CA ASP A 79 36.80 12.36 39.54
C ASP A 79 36.81 11.32 40.67
N VAL A 80 37.84 10.46 40.70
CA VAL A 80 38.04 9.47 41.77
C VAL A 80 39.11 9.97 42.73
N SER A 81 38.68 10.76 43.72
CA SER A 81 39.42 10.92 44.97
C SER A 81 39.51 9.55 45.65
N SER A 82 40.73 9.07 45.86
CA SER A 82 41.00 7.90 46.72
C SER A 82 41.99 8.32 47.79
N GLU A 83 41.42 8.76 48.91
CA GLU A 83 42.03 8.81 50.21
C GLU A 83 42.11 7.37 50.75
N GLU A 84 43.26 6.89 51.19
CA GLU A 84 43.35 5.87 52.26
C GLU A 84 44.78 5.85 52.82
N SER A 85 44.84 5.88 54.15
CA SER A 85 45.99 5.97 55.03
C SER A 85 46.83 4.68 55.13
N SER A 86 48.11 4.84 55.46
CA SER A 86 48.81 4.17 56.58
C SER A 86 50.16 4.83 56.84
#